data_AF-A0A5R9B7F1-F1
#
_entry.id   AF-A0A5R9B7F1-F1
#
_cell.length_a   1.000
_cell.length_b   1.000
_cell.length_c   1.000
_cell.angle_alpha   90.00
_cell.angle_beta   90.00
_cell.angle_gamma   90.00
#
_symmetry.space_group_name_H-M   'P 1'
#
loop_
_entity.id
_entity.type
_entity.pdbx_description
1 polymer ?
#
loop_
_entity_poly.entity_id
_entity_poly.type
_entity_poly.pdbx_seq_one_letter_code
_entity_poly.pdbx_strand_id
1 'polypeptide(L)'
;MGKAVSKSSAARRRRALPALATATATAVALGLIAAPPAAAYATPDEVPNPFQEYTAQDYADALWNLNTSTWVRTYERETQDDCDVLTYTASHPLESEPTRTYVHIADEDDWWCAGDEGDQLRDELDALDDDDEHFHHGRPYENTQQRVPYYGTWADVNGNGVTSRTEIHARDLGNSSFTISGTYQDHYTGQRVNIAETETHGEHMIPVGHTWPEMQHRPREARVAYYNDPMNLTSTIGEINREKAGHTPTEWMPSNEDAHCAYSMTWAHIANKHQLSLYQRDVDQLRDQLWDCLREELHDDGSGSESWGADQRSPDLDWQSLPPDTDPEDVTEEPGGGPAEHYSTRDYTDALWNLENHIRIRSVDREEHEECDVQTHTTTHPRTGETHTYHRVISPENTYCGRDEGDQLREELEEKAEDDDTVFHSNPMDGQRRDAFGYWAAGDDGLNTRHHVLSRDLDNVEWNSTETAVTAGDFHDPYTGDPAEYEGPSTIIDHLLPVSHAWADMEHRDAEQRRDYYNDPENLIAVTEDSAQDRAQQSEGTYAPRNWMPEHEDFHCRYATAWTHAAASHDISLFASDIRQLRQTLLRCVVEETEDGGIDSPRREELQWAGLPPW
;
A
#
# COMPACT_ATOMS: atom_id res chain seq x y z
N MET A 1 37.88 42.15 -45.21
CA MET A 1 39.16 42.14 -45.98
C MET A 1 40.30 42.00 -44.97
N GLY A 2 40.73 40.82 -44.55
CA GLY A 2 41.25 39.73 -45.37
C GLY A 2 42.78 39.78 -45.32
N LYS A 3 43.39 39.03 -44.40
CA LYS A 3 44.82 38.68 -44.46
C LYS A 3 45.05 37.39 -43.65
N ALA A 4 45.18 36.29 -44.38
CA ALA A 4 45.99 35.15 -43.98
C ALA A 4 47.21 35.10 -44.91
N VAL A 5 48.34 34.61 -44.41
CA VAL A 5 49.11 33.48 -44.97
C VAL A 5 50.46 33.36 -44.26
N SER A 6 50.52 32.34 -43.40
CA SER A 6 51.50 31.24 -43.30
C SER A 6 52.98 31.42 -42.89
N LYS A 7 53.32 30.56 -41.92
CA LYS A 7 54.51 29.67 -41.75
C LYS A 7 55.85 30.27 -41.32
N SER A 8 56.33 29.89 -40.13
CA SER A 8 57.28 28.76 -39.94
C SER A 8 58.14 28.90 -38.66
N SER A 9 58.13 27.86 -37.83
CA SER A 9 59.19 27.30 -36.96
C SER A 9 60.25 28.21 -36.29
N ALA A 10 60.39 28.10 -34.96
CA ALA A 10 61.66 27.70 -34.31
C ALA A 10 61.56 27.57 -32.78
N ALA A 11 62.02 26.41 -32.31
CA ALA A 11 62.53 26.00 -30.99
C ALA A 11 62.79 27.06 -29.91
N ARG A 12 62.53 26.68 -28.64
CA ARG A 12 63.39 27.10 -27.51
C ARG A 12 63.49 26.06 -26.39
N ARG A 13 64.70 26.03 -25.83
CA ARG A 13 65.28 25.07 -24.91
C ARG A 13 64.86 25.27 -23.46
N ARG A 14 64.98 24.15 -22.72
CA ARG A 14 64.85 23.92 -21.28
C ARG A 14 65.67 24.88 -20.39
N ARG A 15 65.12 25.19 -19.21
CA ARG A 15 65.85 25.44 -17.95
C ARG A 15 65.11 24.77 -16.80
N ALA A 16 65.88 24.11 -15.94
CA ALA A 16 65.44 23.34 -14.77
C ALA A 16 65.45 24.19 -13.49
N LEU A 17 64.65 23.79 -12.50
CA LEU A 17 64.71 24.11 -11.06
C LEU A 17 64.13 22.90 -10.26
N PRO A 18 64.38 22.77 -8.94
CA PRO A 18 64.99 21.58 -8.35
C PRO A 18 64.04 20.66 -7.55
N ALA A 19 64.59 19.51 -7.14
CA ALA A 19 63.97 18.45 -6.36
C ALA A 19 63.82 18.76 -4.86
N LEU A 20 62.74 18.28 -4.23
CA LEU A 20 62.70 17.28 -3.12
C LEU A 20 61.40 17.39 -2.31
N ALA A 21 60.59 16.33 -2.32
CA ALA A 21 60.09 15.66 -1.11
C ALA A 21 59.31 14.41 -1.54
N THR A 22 59.80 13.25 -1.11
CA THR A 22 59.19 11.93 -1.29
C THR A 22 58.00 11.78 -0.35
N ALA A 23 56.80 11.69 -0.90
CA ALA A 23 55.66 11.02 -0.27
C ALA A 23 55.33 9.80 -1.12
N THR A 24 55.38 8.62 -0.50
CA THR A 24 54.96 7.35 -1.08
C THR A 24 53.46 7.40 -1.37
N ALA A 25 53.10 7.66 -2.63
CA ALA A 25 51.76 7.39 -3.13
C ALA A 25 51.67 5.90 -3.42
N THR A 26 51.00 5.17 -2.54
CA THR A 26 50.45 3.85 -2.84
C THR A 26 49.53 4.04 -4.05
N ALA A 27 49.83 3.38 -5.15
CA ALA A 27 48.95 3.36 -6.31
C ALA A 27 47.65 2.66 -5.89
N VAL A 28 46.60 3.44 -5.62
CA VAL A 28 45.24 2.91 -5.63
C VAL A 28 44.96 2.59 -7.08
N ALA A 29 44.99 1.29 -7.40
CA ALA A 29 44.41 0.80 -8.62
C ALA A 29 42.95 1.22 -8.60
N LEU A 30 42.58 2.20 -9.43
CA LEU A 30 41.21 2.40 -9.86
C LEU A 30 40.81 1.12 -10.60
N GLY A 31 40.36 0.14 -9.84
CA GLY A 31 39.55 -0.94 -10.36
C GLY A 31 38.28 -0.27 -10.87
N LEU A 32 38.16 -0.17 -12.20
CA LEU A 32 36.86 -0.14 -12.83
C LEU A 32 36.19 -1.47 -12.43
N ILE A 33 35.52 -1.46 -11.28
CA ILE A 33 34.58 -2.52 -10.93
C ILE A 33 33.37 -2.20 -11.79
N ALA A 34 33.32 -2.82 -12.97
CA ALA A 34 32.06 -2.99 -13.65
C ALA A 34 31.13 -3.70 -12.66
N ALA A 35 29.94 -3.14 -12.44
CA ALA A 35 28.87 -3.84 -11.75
C ALA A 35 28.78 -5.26 -12.34
N PRO A 36 28.57 -6.31 -11.53
CA PRO A 36 28.16 -7.58 -12.11
C PRO A 36 26.91 -7.29 -12.95
N PRO A 37 26.86 -7.68 -14.23
CA PRO A 37 25.60 -7.62 -14.97
C PRO A 37 24.56 -8.42 -14.19
N ALA A 38 23.29 -8.01 -14.25
CA ALA A 38 22.18 -8.88 -13.89
C ALA A 38 22.49 -10.28 -14.47
N ALA A 39 22.36 -11.33 -13.65
CA ALA A 39 22.79 -12.65 -14.06
C ALA A 39 22.17 -12.97 -15.43
N ALA A 40 23.04 -13.14 -16.43
CA ALA A 40 22.64 -13.49 -17.79
C ALA A 40 21.73 -14.72 -17.76
N TYR A 41 20.54 -14.64 -18.37
CA TYR A 41 19.67 -15.81 -18.52
C TYR A 41 20.43 -16.86 -19.32
N ALA A 42 20.75 -17.98 -18.68
CA ALA A 42 21.46 -19.10 -19.26
C ALA A 42 20.51 -19.93 -20.13
N THR A 43 19.21 -19.94 -19.80
CA THR A 43 18.17 -20.62 -20.58
C THR A 43 16.91 -19.77 -20.71
N PRO A 44 16.07 -20.00 -21.73
CA PRO A 44 14.82 -19.24 -21.91
C PRO A 44 13.82 -19.40 -20.75
N ASP A 45 13.88 -20.50 -20.00
CA ASP A 45 13.01 -20.74 -18.84
C ASP A 45 13.36 -19.86 -17.62
N GLU A 46 14.56 -19.25 -17.62
CA GLU A 46 14.99 -18.28 -16.58
C GLU A 46 14.55 -16.85 -16.90
N VAL A 47 14.00 -16.60 -18.09
CA VAL A 47 13.51 -15.27 -18.48
C VAL A 47 12.16 -15.05 -17.77
N PRO A 48 12.00 -14.01 -16.93
CA PRO A 48 10.79 -13.77 -16.18
C PRO A 48 9.54 -13.79 -17.04
N ASN A 49 8.50 -14.45 -16.57
CA ASN A 49 7.25 -14.60 -17.32
C ASN A 49 6.13 -13.71 -16.73
N PRO A 50 5.63 -12.70 -17.47
CA PRO A 50 4.50 -11.88 -16.99
C PRO A 50 3.21 -12.68 -16.76
N PHE A 51 3.05 -13.81 -17.45
CA PHE A 51 1.87 -14.68 -17.33
C PHE A 51 2.16 -15.94 -16.51
N GLN A 52 3.03 -15.83 -15.51
CA GLN A 52 3.23 -16.86 -14.50
C GLN A 52 2.04 -16.97 -13.54
N GLU A 53 2.02 -18.06 -12.77
CA GLU A 53 1.11 -18.22 -11.64
C GLU A 53 1.60 -17.35 -10.47
N TYR A 54 0.66 -16.73 -9.77
CA TYR A 54 0.93 -15.84 -8.64
C TYR A 54 0.25 -16.39 -7.40
N THR A 55 0.92 -16.26 -6.26
CA THR A 55 0.36 -16.70 -4.99
C THR A 55 -0.58 -15.66 -4.40
N ALA A 56 -1.41 -16.04 -3.43
CA ALA A 56 -2.21 -15.11 -2.64
C ALA A 56 -1.35 -13.97 -2.03
N GLN A 57 -0.12 -14.25 -1.62
CA GLN A 57 0.80 -13.22 -1.11
C GLN A 57 1.23 -12.24 -2.22
N ASP A 58 1.46 -12.71 -3.44
CA ASP A 58 1.83 -11.83 -4.55
C ASP A 58 0.69 -10.88 -4.90
N TYR A 59 -0.56 -11.37 -4.93
CA TYR A 59 -1.74 -10.52 -5.12
C TYR A 59 -1.90 -9.49 -4.00
N ALA A 60 -1.69 -9.90 -2.74
CA ALA A 60 -1.70 -8.98 -1.61
C ALA A 60 -0.60 -7.91 -1.73
N ASP A 61 0.62 -8.28 -2.11
CA ASP A 61 1.76 -7.36 -2.33
C ASP A 61 1.49 -6.39 -3.51
N ALA A 62 0.78 -6.83 -4.55
CA ALA A 62 0.40 -5.93 -5.65
C ALA A 62 -0.68 -4.93 -5.22
N LEU A 63 -1.71 -5.38 -4.50
CA LEU A 63 -2.76 -4.53 -3.94
C LEU A 63 -2.18 -3.51 -2.95
N TRP A 64 -1.23 -3.96 -2.14
CA TRP A 64 -0.41 -3.16 -1.25
C TRP A 64 0.28 -2.01 -2.01
N ASN A 65 1.04 -2.34 -3.06
CA ASN A 65 1.77 -1.36 -3.85
C ASN A 65 0.85 -0.39 -4.59
N LEU A 66 -0.30 -0.84 -5.09
CA LEU A 66 -1.28 0.05 -5.75
C LEU A 66 -1.82 1.14 -4.80
N ASN A 67 -1.91 0.86 -3.51
CA ASN A 67 -2.42 1.81 -2.52
C ASN A 67 -1.34 2.71 -1.93
N THR A 68 -0.06 2.33 -2.00
CA THR A 68 0.96 2.97 -1.17
C THR A 68 2.22 3.44 -1.86
N SER A 69 2.54 2.90 -3.02
CA SER A 69 3.76 3.24 -3.75
C SER A 69 3.51 3.57 -5.22
N THR A 70 2.39 3.11 -5.78
CA THR A 70 2.05 3.35 -7.18
C THR A 70 1.53 4.77 -7.34
N TRP A 71 2.27 5.58 -8.08
CA TRP A 71 1.89 6.95 -8.39
C TRP A 71 0.55 6.98 -9.14
N VAL A 72 -0.30 7.93 -8.79
CA VAL A 72 -1.59 8.13 -9.44
C VAL A 72 -1.57 9.44 -10.18
N ARG A 73 -2.05 9.44 -11.42
CA ARG A 73 -2.18 10.66 -12.23
C ARG A 73 -3.60 11.02 -12.62
N THR A 74 -3.83 12.33 -12.70
CA THR A 74 -4.95 12.94 -13.41
C THR A 74 -4.49 13.50 -14.75
N TYR A 75 -5.44 13.74 -15.65
CA TYR A 75 -5.18 14.31 -16.97
C TYR A 75 -6.20 15.39 -17.29
N GLU A 76 -5.71 16.54 -17.73
CA GLU A 76 -6.50 17.69 -18.14
C GLU A 76 -6.04 18.16 -19.52
N ARG A 77 -7.01 18.48 -20.39
CA ARG A 77 -6.76 19.06 -21.72
C ARG A 77 -7.44 20.42 -21.78
N GLU A 78 -6.63 21.46 -21.95
CA GLU A 78 -7.11 22.82 -22.14
C GLU A 78 -6.94 23.22 -23.61
N THR A 79 -8.05 23.43 -24.30
CA THR A 79 -8.04 23.89 -25.69
C THR A 79 -7.85 25.40 -25.78
N GLN A 80 -6.75 25.80 -26.40
CA GLN A 80 -6.53 27.14 -26.92
C GLN A 80 -6.69 27.14 -28.45
N ASP A 81 -6.70 28.31 -29.07
CA ASP A 81 -7.23 28.52 -30.42
C ASP A 81 -6.76 27.44 -31.43
N ASP A 82 -5.45 27.35 -31.68
CA ASP A 82 -4.85 26.35 -32.56
C ASP A 82 -4.03 25.26 -31.80
N CYS A 83 -3.83 25.42 -30.49
CA CYS A 83 -3.06 24.48 -29.65
C CYS A 83 -3.82 24.04 -28.39
N ASP A 84 -3.68 22.77 -28.02
CA ASP A 84 -4.08 22.22 -26.74
C ASP A 84 -2.91 22.14 -25.76
N VAL A 85 -3.16 22.42 -24.49
CA VAL A 85 -2.25 22.17 -23.37
C VAL A 85 -2.71 20.92 -22.64
N LEU A 86 -1.84 19.91 -22.61
CA LEU A 86 -2.07 18.61 -21.99
C LEU A 86 -1.32 18.56 -20.66
N THR A 87 -2.04 18.51 -19.55
CA THR A 87 -1.46 18.52 -18.20
C THR A 87 -1.71 17.17 -17.52
N TYR A 88 -0.64 16.56 -17.04
CA TYR A 88 -0.65 15.32 -16.26
C TYR A 88 -0.11 15.63 -14.86
N THR A 89 -0.95 15.45 -13.85
CA THR A 89 -0.56 15.70 -12.46
C THR A 89 -0.44 14.35 -11.77
N ALA A 90 0.78 13.96 -11.40
CA ALA A 90 1.09 12.70 -10.75
C ALA A 90 1.40 12.94 -9.27
N SER A 91 0.68 12.24 -8.39
CA SER A 91 0.82 12.34 -6.93
C SER A 91 1.13 10.97 -6.34
N HIS A 92 2.00 10.96 -5.33
CA HIS A 92 2.22 9.77 -4.51
C HIS A 92 0.98 9.51 -3.65
N PRO A 93 0.46 8.27 -3.55
CA PRO A 93 -0.81 7.99 -2.88
C PRO A 93 -0.80 8.31 -1.38
N LEU A 94 0.38 8.32 -0.75
CA LEU A 94 0.55 8.70 0.66
C LEU A 94 0.94 10.17 0.85
N GLU A 95 1.01 10.96 -0.22
CA GLU A 95 1.49 12.37 -0.21
C GLU A 95 2.90 12.54 0.40
N SER A 96 3.66 11.45 0.51
CA SER A 96 5.03 11.43 1.04
C SER A 96 6.06 12.08 0.10
N GLU A 97 5.72 12.24 -1.17
CA GLU A 97 6.54 12.96 -2.15
C GLU A 97 5.78 14.12 -2.79
N PRO A 98 6.47 15.21 -3.20
CA PRO A 98 5.87 16.31 -3.93
C PRO A 98 5.18 15.84 -5.21
N THR A 99 4.02 16.44 -5.48
CA THR A 99 3.28 16.19 -6.72
C THR A 99 4.10 16.67 -7.92
N ARG A 100 4.18 15.83 -8.96
CA ARG A 100 4.90 16.11 -10.21
C ARG A 100 3.90 16.48 -11.30
N THR A 101 4.18 17.55 -12.04
CA THR A 101 3.32 18.04 -13.13
C THR A 101 4.06 17.91 -14.45
N TYR A 102 3.48 17.22 -15.41
CA TYR A 102 4.02 17.10 -16.77
C TYR A 102 3.09 17.80 -17.75
N VAL A 103 3.64 18.68 -18.57
CA VAL A 103 2.85 19.46 -19.54
C VAL A 103 3.39 19.28 -20.95
N HIS A 104 2.47 19.07 -21.89
CA HIS A 104 2.76 19.01 -23.32
C HIS A 104 1.86 19.97 -24.08
N ILE A 105 2.35 20.47 -25.21
CA ILE A 105 1.54 21.25 -26.14
C ILE A 105 1.33 20.41 -27.39
N ALA A 106 0.07 20.21 -27.75
CA ALA A 106 -0.33 19.44 -28.92
C ALA A 106 -1.35 20.19 -29.77
N ASP A 107 -1.60 19.76 -31.00
CA ASP A 107 -2.77 20.19 -31.77
C ASP A 107 -3.99 19.30 -31.48
N GLU A 108 -5.12 19.57 -32.15
CA GLU A 108 -6.37 18.80 -31.98
C GLU A 108 -6.20 17.29 -32.27
N ASP A 109 -5.19 16.91 -33.06
CA ASP A 109 -4.87 15.55 -33.47
C ASP A 109 -3.73 14.92 -32.63
N ASP A 110 -3.36 15.55 -31.52
CA ASP A 110 -2.27 15.17 -30.58
C ASP A 110 -0.85 15.23 -31.19
N TRP A 111 -0.62 16.04 -32.22
CA TRP A 111 0.70 16.28 -32.82
C TRP A 111 1.37 17.53 -32.29
N TRP A 112 2.64 17.73 -32.60
CA TRP A 112 3.37 18.96 -32.28
C TRP A 112 2.63 20.23 -32.76
N CYS A 113 2.21 21.07 -31.82
CA CYS A 113 1.64 22.36 -32.17
C CYS A 113 2.71 23.35 -32.65
N ALA A 114 2.59 23.78 -33.91
CA ALA A 114 3.49 24.73 -34.55
C ALA A 114 2.84 26.10 -34.73
N GLY A 115 3.66 27.15 -34.85
CA GLY A 115 3.18 28.52 -35.05
C GLY A 115 3.47 29.42 -33.86
N ASP A 116 3.11 30.70 -33.99
CA ASP A 116 3.44 31.73 -33.00
C ASP A 116 2.80 31.43 -31.63
N GLU A 117 1.60 30.87 -31.59
CA GLU A 117 0.91 30.46 -30.36
C GLU A 117 1.66 29.32 -29.66
N GLY A 118 1.98 28.24 -30.38
CA GLY A 118 2.76 27.14 -29.83
C GLY A 118 4.17 27.58 -29.40
N ASP A 119 4.79 28.54 -30.10
CA ASP A 119 6.07 29.13 -29.69
C ASP A 119 5.94 29.91 -28.38
N GLN A 120 4.89 30.73 -28.24
CA GLN A 120 4.64 31.47 -27.00
C GLN A 120 4.35 30.54 -25.82
N LEU A 121 3.49 29.54 -25.98
CA LEU A 121 3.18 28.58 -24.92
C LEU A 121 4.43 27.83 -24.47
N ARG A 122 5.30 27.42 -25.41
CA ARG A 122 6.56 26.75 -25.05
C ARG A 122 7.50 27.64 -24.26
N ASP A 123 7.66 28.91 -24.65
CA ASP A 123 8.49 29.86 -23.89
C ASP A 123 7.94 30.07 -22.45
N GLU A 124 6.61 30.06 -22.27
CA GLU A 124 5.96 30.18 -20.96
C GLU A 124 6.14 28.91 -20.11
N LEU A 125 5.98 27.73 -20.69
CA LEU A 125 6.14 26.45 -19.98
C LEU A 125 7.61 26.11 -19.68
N ASP A 126 8.55 26.44 -20.59
CA ASP A 126 9.99 26.28 -20.36
C ASP A 126 10.45 27.14 -19.16
N ALA A 127 9.87 28.34 -19.00
CA ALA A 127 10.16 29.19 -17.84
C ALA A 127 9.64 28.59 -16.52
N LEU A 128 8.53 27.86 -16.55
CA LEU A 128 8.01 27.15 -15.37
C LEU A 128 8.86 25.92 -15.01
N ASP A 129 9.30 25.15 -16.01
CA ASP A 129 10.21 23.99 -15.84
C ASP A 129 11.57 24.41 -15.25
N ASP A 130 12.06 25.61 -15.60
CA ASP A 130 13.28 26.17 -15.00
C ASP A 130 13.10 26.65 -13.54
N ASP A 131 11.87 27.01 -13.14
CA ASP A 131 11.56 27.62 -11.83
C ASP A 131 11.06 26.61 -10.78
N ASP A 132 10.45 25.49 -11.18
CA ASP A 132 9.90 24.45 -10.30
C ASP A 132 10.44 23.05 -10.67
N GLU A 133 11.19 22.42 -9.77
CA GLU A 133 11.82 21.11 -10.00
C GLU A 133 10.83 19.94 -10.14
N HIS A 134 9.56 20.15 -9.79
CA HIS A 134 8.48 19.17 -9.94
C HIS A 134 7.57 19.48 -11.12
N PHE A 135 7.82 20.57 -11.85
CA PHE A 135 7.16 20.87 -13.11
C PHE A 135 8.03 20.44 -14.27
N HIS A 136 7.45 19.82 -15.29
CA HIS A 136 8.16 19.23 -16.41
C HIS A 136 7.47 19.54 -17.73
N HIS A 137 8.12 20.34 -18.57
CA HIS A 137 7.63 20.63 -19.90
C HIS A 137 8.32 19.77 -20.97
N GLY A 138 7.54 19.16 -21.86
CA GLY A 138 8.14 18.53 -23.03
C GLY A 138 7.17 18.24 -24.16
N ARG A 139 7.44 17.18 -24.93
CA ARG A 139 6.82 17.00 -26.26
C ARG A 139 5.62 16.06 -26.19
N PRO A 140 4.59 16.23 -27.05
CA PRO A 140 3.59 15.21 -27.23
C PRO A 140 4.21 13.95 -27.86
N TYR A 141 3.57 12.81 -27.62
CA TYR A 141 4.04 11.52 -28.12
C TYR A 141 3.75 11.37 -29.63
N GLU A 142 4.78 11.57 -30.46
CA GLU A 142 4.65 11.44 -31.91
C GLU A 142 5.25 10.11 -32.40
N ASN A 143 4.54 9.01 -32.13
CA ASN A 143 4.73 7.71 -32.78
C ASN A 143 6.16 7.09 -32.76
N THR A 144 6.35 6.06 -33.60
CA THR A 144 7.59 5.27 -33.74
C THR A 144 8.88 6.05 -34.02
N GLN A 145 8.83 7.27 -34.55
CA GLN A 145 10.04 8.06 -34.83
C GLN A 145 10.74 8.51 -33.55
N GLN A 146 9.99 8.75 -32.47
CA GLN A 146 10.52 9.13 -31.17
C GLN A 146 10.91 7.91 -30.31
N ARG A 147 10.34 6.74 -30.57
CA ARG A 147 10.60 5.50 -29.80
C ARG A 147 12.08 5.10 -29.74
N VAL A 148 12.75 4.99 -30.90
CA VAL A 148 14.15 4.50 -30.95
C VAL A 148 15.14 5.51 -30.34
N PRO A 149 15.05 6.82 -30.63
CA PRO A 149 15.88 7.82 -29.96
C PRO A 149 15.70 7.86 -28.45
N TYR A 150 14.50 7.55 -27.92
CA TYR A 150 14.24 7.68 -26.48
C TYR A 150 14.43 6.39 -25.67
N TYR A 151 13.92 5.27 -26.14
CA TYR A 151 13.99 3.99 -25.42
C TYR A 151 15.09 3.07 -25.97
N GLY A 152 15.50 3.28 -27.22
CA GLY A 152 16.47 2.43 -27.90
C GLY A 152 15.82 1.35 -28.76
N THR A 153 16.58 0.30 -28.99
CA THR A 153 16.12 -0.91 -29.68
C THR A 153 16.06 -2.05 -28.69
N TRP A 154 15.51 -3.19 -29.11
CA TRP A 154 15.69 -4.47 -28.43
C TRP A 154 17.18 -4.69 -28.14
N ALA A 155 17.54 -4.62 -26.86
CA ALA A 155 18.92 -4.66 -26.40
C ALA A 155 19.22 -6.01 -25.77
N ASP A 156 20.51 -6.33 -25.68
CA ASP A 156 21.02 -7.39 -24.81
C ASP A 156 21.37 -6.73 -23.48
N VAL A 157 20.40 -6.70 -22.56
CA VAL A 157 20.53 -5.96 -21.29
C VAL A 157 21.28 -6.74 -20.21
N ASN A 158 21.33 -8.07 -20.31
CA ASN A 158 22.00 -8.96 -19.35
C ASN A 158 23.38 -9.44 -19.84
N GLY A 159 23.77 -9.11 -21.08
CA GLY A 159 25.07 -9.40 -21.66
C GLY A 159 25.25 -10.86 -22.11
N ASN A 160 24.16 -11.60 -22.33
CA ASN A 160 24.20 -13.01 -22.75
C ASN A 160 24.36 -13.21 -24.28
N GLY A 161 24.42 -12.11 -25.04
CA GLY A 161 24.54 -12.10 -26.51
C GLY A 161 23.20 -12.24 -27.25
N VAL A 162 22.07 -12.21 -26.53
CA VAL A 162 20.71 -12.37 -27.05
C VAL A 162 19.92 -11.09 -26.77
N THR A 163 19.14 -10.64 -27.74
CA THR A 163 18.29 -9.44 -27.55
C THR A 163 17.02 -9.80 -26.78
N SER A 164 16.46 -8.89 -26.00
CA SER A 164 15.23 -9.12 -25.23
C SER A 164 14.07 -9.63 -26.09
N ARG A 165 13.97 -9.21 -27.36
CA ARG A 165 12.99 -9.77 -28.31
C ARG A 165 13.17 -11.27 -28.55
N THR A 166 14.41 -11.70 -28.71
CA THR A 166 14.71 -13.12 -28.94
C THR A 166 14.53 -13.92 -27.65
N GLU A 167 14.82 -13.32 -26.49
CA GLU A 167 14.58 -13.93 -25.19
C GLU A 167 13.09 -14.20 -24.96
N ILE A 168 12.22 -13.20 -25.10
CA ILE A 168 10.78 -13.38 -24.89
C ILE A 168 10.16 -14.35 -25.90
N HIS A 169 10.58 -14.32 -27.17
CA HIS A 169 10.09 -15.27 -28.16
C HIS A 169 10.52 -16.71 -27.81
N ALA A 170 11.73 -16.91 -27.31
CA ALA A 170 12.20 -18.23 -26.92
C ALA A 170 11.49 -18.76 -25.66
N ARG A 171 11.28 -17.88 -24.66
CA ARG A 171 10.50 -18.13 -23.44
C ARG A 171 9.09 -18.59 -23.80
N ASP A 172 8.36 -17.78 -24.56
CA ASP A 172 6.93 -18.03 -24.85
C ASP A 172 6.75 -19.27 -25.75
N LEU A 173 7.71 -19.60 -26.61
CA LEU A 173 7.72 -20.83 -27.41
C LEU A 173 8.05 -22.10 -26.59
N GLY A 174 8.41 -21.97 -25.31
CA GLY A 174 8.89 -23.08 -24.47
C GLY A 174 10.14 -23.74 -25.04
N ASN A 175 11.02 -22.96 -25.68
CA ASN A 175 12.19 -23.49 -26.35
C ASN A 175 13.39 -23.53 -25.40
N SER A 176 14.02 -24.70 -25.24
CA SER A 176 15.30 -24.84 -24.51
C SER A 176 16.53 -24.17 -25.16
N SER A 177 16.36 -23.59 -26.35
CA SER A 177 17.38 -22.84 -27.08
C SER A 177 16.76 -21.54 -27.59
N PHE A 178 17.50 -20.43 -27.65
CA PHE A 178 17.00 -19.14 -28.16
C PHE A 178 16.71 -19.13 -29.69
N THR A 179 16.11 -20.21 -30.22
CA THR A 179 15.69 -20.39 -31.60
C THR A 179 14.21 -20.06 -31.74
N ILE A 180 13.85 -19.20 -32.70
CA ILE A 180 12.47 -18.78 -32.93
C ILE A 180 11.82 -19.71 -33.96
N SER A 181 11.31 -20.86 -33.50
CA SER A 181 10.52 -21.78 -34.32
C SER A 181 9.60 -22.63 -33.46
N GLY A 182 8.33 -22.77 -33.85
CA GLY A 182 7.39 -23.65 -33.15
C GLY A 182 6.02 -23.00 -32.99
N THR A 183 5.27 -23.54 -32.04
CA THR A 183 3.94 -23.04 -31.65
C THR A 183 3.96 -22.61 -30.19
N TYR A 184 3.43 -21.43 -29.88
CA TYR A 184 3.20 -20.96 -28.50
C TYR A 184 1.71 -20.79 -28.21
N GLN A 185 1.36 -20.59 -26.95
CA GLN A 185 0.02 -20.16 -26.55
C GLN A 185 0.04 -18.65 -26.36
N ASP A 186 -0.75 -17.93 -27.15
CA ASP A 186 -0.89 -16.49 -27.01
C ASP A 186 -1.72 -16.17 -25.76
N HIS A 187 -1.11 -15.51 -24.78
CA HIS A 187 -1.75 -15.24 -23.49
C HIS A 187 -2.98 -14.35 -23.62
N TYR A 188 -3.01 -13.43 -24.59
CA TYR A 188 -4.13 -12.50 -24.75
C TYR A 188 -5.40 -13.11 -25.34
N THR A 189 -5.26 -14.16 -26.16
CA THR A 189 -6.38 -14.82 -26.84
C THR A 189 -6.60 -16.26 -26.42
N GLY A 190 -5.65 -16.86 -25.69
CA GLY A 190 -5.62 -18.29 -25.36
C GLY A 190 -5.32 -19.19 -26.57
N GLN A 191 -5.12 -18.63 -27.77
CA GLN A 191 -4.96 -19.41 -29.00
C GLN A 191 -3.57 -20.01 -29.11
N ARG A 192 -3.46 -21.22 -29.69
CA ARG A 192 -2.16 -21.78 -30.08
C ARG A 192 -1.75 -21.23 -31.44
N VAL A 193 -0.62 -20.56 -31.47
CA VAL A 193 -0.12 -19.79 -32.62
C VAL A 193 1.16 -20.41 -33.16
N ASN A 194 1.25 -20.62 -34.47
CA ASN A 194 2.48 -21.02 -35.15
C ASN A 194 3.22 -19.76 -35.63
N ILE A 195 4.39 -19.49 -35.07
CA ILE A 195 5.15 -18.26 -35.36
C ILE A 195 5.65 -18.19 -36.82
N ALA A 196 5.69 -19.31 -37.54
CA ALA A 196 6.06 -19.34 -38.96
C ALA A 196 4.89 -18.97 -39.89
N GLU A 197 3.65 -19.04 -39.40
CA GLU A 197 2.42 -18.88 -40.20
C GLU A 197 1.61 -17.65 -39.80
N THR A 198 1.86 -17.10 -38.61
CA THR A 198 1.15 -15.94 -38.05
C THR A 198 2.10 -14.78 -37.84
N GLU A 199 1.66 -13.56 -38.13
CA GLU A 199 2.39 -12.34 -37.77
C GLU A 199 2.38 -12.21 -36.24
N THR A 200 3.56 -12.24 -35.62
CA THR A 200 3.73 -12.10 -34.17
C THR A 200 4.63 -10.93 -33.82
N HIS A 201 4.29 -10.20 -32.76
CA HIS A 201 5.04 -9.06 -32.26
C HIS A 201 5.51 -9.29 -30.82
N GLY A 202 6.63 -8.66 -30.46
CA GLY A 202 6.94 -8.41 -29.05
C GLY A 202 6.20 -7.15 -28.63
N GLU A 203 5.41 -7.26 -27.58
CA GLU A 203 4.48 -6.24 -27.08
C GLU A 203 4.89 -5.76 -25.71
N HIS A 204 4.72 -4.46 -25.47
CA HIS A 204 4.85 -3.88 -24.13
C HIS A 204 3.51 -3.97 -23.39
N MET A 205 3.51 -4.57 -22.20
CA MET A 205 2.30 -4.71 -21.36
C MET A 205 1.76 -3.32 -20.98
N ILE A 206 2.59 -2.51 -20.33
CA ILE A 206 2.37 -1.06 -20.19
C ILE A 206 2.87 -0.40 -21.49
N PRO A 207 2.00 0.27 -22.27
CA PRO A 207 2.41 0.86 -23.53
C PRO A 207 3.43 1.99 -23.34
N VAL A 208 4.38 2.10 -24.26
CA VAL A 208 5.38 3.18 -24.27
C VAL A 208 4.76 4.58 -24.36
N GLY A 209 3.60 4.70 -25.02
CA GLY A 209 2.84 5.95 -25.08
C GLY A 209 2.26 6.36 -23.71
N HIS A 210 1.80 5.39 -22.92
CA HIS A 210 1.28 5.63 -21.56
C HIS A 210 2.33 6.27 -20.65
N THR A 211 3.58 5.83 -20.76
CA THR A 211 4.68 6.30 -19.92
C THR A 211 5.38 7.55 -20.45
N TRP A 212 4.99 8.03 -21.63
CA TRP A 212 5.70 9.10 -22.32
C TRP A 212 5.85 10.40 -21.52
N PRO A 213 4.81 10.91 -20.83
CA PRO A 213 4.92 12.17 -20.08
C PRO A 213 6.08 12.16 -19.09
N GLU A 214 6.31 11.03 -18.42
CA GLU A 214 7.35 10.89 -17.41
C GLU A 214 8.69 10.46 -18.02
N MET A 215 8.66 9.45 -18.89
CA MET A 215 9.88 8.79 -19.38
C MET A 215 10.79 9.72 -20.17
N GLN A 216 10.25 10.74 -20.85
CA GLN A 216 11.06 11.69 -21.60
C GLN A 216 12.01 12.53 -20.71
N HIS A 217 11.68 12.66 -19.41
CA HIS A 217 12.50 13.34 -18.39
C HIS A 217 13.40 12.37 -17.60
N ARG A 218 13.25 11.06 -17.82
CA ARG A 218 14.10 10.05 -17.16
C ARG A 218 15.44 9.87 -17.87
N PRO A 219 16.52 9.53 -17.12
CA PRO A 219 17.81 9.20 -17.72
C PRO A 219 17.68 8.05 -18.72
N ARG A 220 18.61 8.02 -19.69
CA ARG A 220 18.58 7.03 -20.79
C ARG A 220 18.59 5.60 -20.28
N GLU A 221 19.32 5.33 -19.20
CA GLU A 221 19.42 4.01 -18.59
C GLU A 221 18.06 3.50 -18.10
N ALA A 222 17.32 4.31 -17.33
CA ALA A 222 15.99 3.97 -16.84
C ALA A 222 15.00 3.68 -18.00
N ARG A 223 15.02 4.50 -19.06
CA ARG A 223 14.21 4.26 -20.26
C ARG A 223 14.55 2.94 -20.95
N VAL A 224 15.83 2.61 -21.08
CA VAL A 224 16.29 1.36 -21.71
C VAL A 224 15.92 0.16 -20.84
N ALA A 225 16.04 0.28 -19.51
CA ALA A 225 15.67 -0.75 -18.55
C ALA A 225 14.16 -1.07 -18.65
N TYR A 226 13.30 -0.06 -18.56
CA TYR A 226 11.85 -0.21 -18.76
C TYR A 226 11.49 -0.86 -20.10
N TYR A 227 12.11 -0.40 -21.19
CA TYR A 227 11.78 -0.88 -22.54
C TYR A 227 12.18 -2.34 -22.78
N ASN A 228 13.17 -2.84 -22.06
CA ASN A 228 13.69 -4.19 -22.21
C ASN A 228 13.40 -5.08 -20.99
N ASP A 229 12.52 -4.64 -20.09
CA ASP A 229 12.11 -5.42 -18.93
C ASP A 229 11.31 -6.65 -19.40
N PRO A 230 11.77 -7.89 -19.15
CA PRO A 230 11.06 -9.10 -19.59
C PRO A 230 9.66 -9.24 -18.97
N MET A 231 9.41 -8.65 -17.80
CA MET A 231 8.06 -8.59 -17.20
C MET A 231 7.14 -7.61 -17.95
N ASN A 232 7.69 -6.57 -18.59
CA ASN A 232 6.91 -5.68 -19.45
C ASN A 232 6.75 -6.21 -20.87
N LEU A 233 7.20 -7.43 -21.18
CA LEU A 233 7.29 -7.92 -22.55
C LEU A 233 6.63 -9.29 -22.75
N THR A 234 5.79 -9.38 -23.78
CA THR A 234 5.15 -10.64 -24.18
C THR A 234 5.08 -10.79 -25.71
N SER A 235 5.11 -12.02 -26.21
CA SER A 235 4.83 -12.32 -27.61
C SER A 235 3.33 -12.41 -27.84
N THR A 236 2.82 -11.67 -28.82
CA THR A 236 1.41 -11.76 -29.19
C THR A 236 1.15 -11.70 -30.69
N ILE A 237 -0.06 -12.07 -31.10
CA ILE A 237 -0.56 -11.98 -32.47
C ILE A 237 -0.58 -10.51 -32.91
N GLY A 238 -0.07 -10.22 -34.11
CA GLY A 238 0.10 -8.84 -34.60
C GLY A 238 -1.20 -8.05 -34.72
N GLU A 239 -2.32 -8.71 -35.02
CA GLU A 239 -3.65 -8.09 -35.01
C GLU A 239 -4.08 -7.68 -33.59
N ILE A 240 -3.87 -8.54 -32.60
CA ILE A 240 -4.20 -8.29 -31.20
C ILE A 240 -3.33 -7.17 -30.62
N ASN A 241 -2.03 -7.14 -30.98
CA ASN A 241 -1.15 -6.02 -30.63
C ASN A 241 -1.70 -4.68 -31.16
N ARG A 242 -2.15 -4.65 -32.43
CA ARG A 242 -2.73 -3.44 -33.03
C ARG A 242 -4.08 -3.06 -32.41
N GLU A 243 -4.82 -4.03 -31.90
CA GLU A 243 -6.07 -3.80 -31.15
C GLU A 243 -5.78 -3.18 -29.77
N LYS A 244 -4.85 -3.76 -29.01
CA LYS A 244 -4.39 -3.24 -27.72
C LYS A 244 -3.78 -1.84 -27.86
N ALA A 245 -2.90 -1.65 -28.84
CA ALA A 245 -2.27 -0.36 -29.14
C ALA A 245 -1.69 0.36 -27.89
N GLY A 246 -2.19 1.57 -27.61
CA GLY A 246 -1.80 2.37 -26.44
C GLY A 246 -2.76 2.27 -25.26
N HIS A 247 -3.75 1.37 -25.32
CA HIS A 247 -4.84 1.31 -24.35
C HIS A 247 -4.36 0.82 -22.97
N THR A 248 -4.98 1.38 -21.93
CA THR A 248 -4.79 1.00 -20.53
C THR A 248 -5.81 -0.06 -20.08
N PRO A 249 -5.71 -0.65 -18.87
CA PRO A 249 -6.62 -1.71 -18.42
C PRO A 249 -8.11 -1.33 -18.45
N THR A 250 -8.47 -0.05 -18.25
CA THR A 250 -9.87 0.38 -18.39
C THR A 250 -10.36 0.47 -19.84
N GLU A 251 -9.44 0.50 -20.81
CA GLU A 251 -9.75 0.67 -22.22
C GLU A 251 -9.64 -0.64 -23.00
N TRP A 252 -8.73 -1.53 -22.58
CA TRP A 252 -8.52 -2.82 -23.20
C TRP A 252 -8.02 -3.84 -22.17
N MET A 253 -8.63 -5.02 -22.19
CA MET A 253 -8.20 -6.21 -21.44
C MET A 253 -8.07 -7.41 -22.39
N PRO A 254 -7.21 -8.39 -22.09
CA PRO A 254 -7.15 -9.65 -22.82
C PRO A 254 -8.52 -10.30 -23.02
N SER A 255 -8.79 -10.81 -24.21
CA SER A 255 -10.01 -11.60 -24.47
C SER A 255 -10.00 -12.96 -23.76
N ASN A 256 -8.82 -13.44 -23.37
CA ASN A 256 -8.62 -14.60 -22.54
C ASN A 256 -8.77 -14.23 -21.06
N GLU A 257 -9.88 -14.62 -20.44
CA GLU A 257 -10.19 -14.32 -19.03
C GLU A 257 -9.17 -14.95 -18.07
N ASP A 258 -8.64 -16.14 -18.39
CA ASP A 258 -7.59 -16.82 -17.61
C ASP A 258 -6.30 -15.97 -17.48
N ALA A 259 -6.10 -14.99 -18.36
CA ALA A 259 -4.94 -14.10 -18.32
C ALA A 259 -5.16 -12.83 -17.48
N HIS A 260 -6.38 -12.54 -17.01
CA HIS A 260 -6.72 -11.28 -16.36
C HIS A 260 -5.94 -11.08 -15.06
N CYS A 261 -5.84 -12.13 -14.24
CA CYS A 261 -5.10 -12.06 -12.98
C CYS A 261 -3.62 -11.76 -13.19
N ALA A 262 -2.97 -12.49 -14.09
CA ALA A 262 -1.57 -12.27 -14.39
C ALA A 262 -1.29 -10.95 -15.11
N TYR A 263 -2.22 -10.51 -15.97
CA TYR A 263 -2.15 -9.21 -16.64
C TYR A 263 -2.18 -8.06 -15.62
N SER A 264 -3.14 -8.08 -14.69
CA SER A 264 -3.28 -7.05 -13.67
C SER A 264 -2.10 -7.04 -12.68
N MET A 265 -1.63 -8.23 -12.28
CA MET A 265 -0.43 -8.38 -11.45
C MET A 265 0.78 -7.74 -12.10
N THR A 266 1.00 -8.05 -13.37
CA THR A 266 2.12 -7.52 -14.15
C THR A 266 2.05 -6.01 -14.28
N TRP A 267 0.87 -5.43 -14.51
CA TRP A 267 0.68 -3.97 -14.54
C TRP A 267 1.07 -3.32 -13.21
N ALA A 268 0.58 -3.85 -12.08
CA ALA A 268 0.95 -3.36 -10.75
C ALA A 268 2.46 -3.47 -10.50
N HIS A 269 3.06 -4.60 -10.87
CA HIS A 269 4.50 -4.85 -10.76
C HIS A 269 5.34 -3.84 -11.55
N ILE A 270 5.07 -3.67 -12.83
CA ILE A 270 5.85 -2.76 -13.68
C ILE A 270 5.67 -1.31 -13.22
N ALA A 271 4.46 -0.92 -12.85
CA ALA A 271 4.18 0.43 -12.36
C ALA A 271 4.98 0.74 -11.09
N ASN A 272 5.00 -0.18 -10.12
CA ASN A 272 5.77 -0.05 -8.90
C ASN A 272 7.29 -0.05 -9.17
N LYS A 273 7.80 -1.05 -9.91
CA LYS A 273 9.24 -1.22 -10.18
C LYS A 273 9.84 -0.02 -10.92
N HIS A 274 9.12 0.54 -11.89
CA HIS A 274 9.59 1.66 -12.70
C HIS A 274 9.09 3.03 -12.21
N GLN A 275 8.40 3.07 -11.07
CA GLN A 275 7.85 4.29 -10.46
C GLN A 275 7.04 5.12 -11.48
N LEU A 276 6.12 4.43 -12.16
CA LEU A 276 5.26 4.99 -13.20
C LEU A 276 3.92 5.42 -12.62
N SER A 277 3.40 6.55 -13.08
CA SER A 277 2.03 6.93 -12.73
C SER A 277 0.99 6.20 -13.58
N LEU A 278 -0.07 5.75 -12.91
CA LEU A 278 -1.26 5.16 -13.54
C LEU A 278 -2.45 6.11 -13.40
N TYR A 279 -3.40 6.08 -14.34
CA TYR A 279 -4.63 6.84 -14.14
C TYR A 279 -5.42 6.26 -12.97
N GLN A 280 -6.07 7.10 -12.17
CA GLN A 280 -6.90 6.63 -11.04
C GLN A 280 -7.88 5.53 -11.45
N ARG A 281 -8.56 5.71 -12.60
CA ARG A 281 -9.48 4.70 -13.14
C ARG A 281 -8.82 3.33 -13.40
N ASP A 282 -7.57 3.32 -13.82
CA ASP A 282 -6.82 2.08 -14.08
C ASP A 282 -6.35 1.44 -12.78
N VAL A 283 -5.95 2.24 -11.79
CA VAL A 283 -5.65 1.75 -10.44
C VAL A 283 -6.88 1.06 -9.85
N ASP A 284 -8.06 1.66 -10.01
CA ASP A 284 -9.32 1.08 -9.50
C ASP A 284 -9.65 -0.23 -10.24
N GLN A 285 -9.54 -0.27 -11.57
CA GLN A 285 -9.75 -1.49 -12.37
C GLN A 285 -8.76 -2.61 -12.01
N LEU A 286 -7.49 -2.28 -11.81
CA LEU A 286 -6.46 -3.23 -11.41
C LEU A 286 -6.74 -3.75 -9.99
N ARG A 287 -7.09 -2.85 -9.07
CA ARG A 287 -7.43 -3.20 -7.68
C ARG A 287 -8.61 -4.16 -7.65
N ASP A 288 -9.68 -3.88 -8.37
CA ASP A 288 -10.87 -4.74 -8.44
C ASP A 288 -10.53 -6.13 -8.99
N GLN A 289 -9.80 -6.19 -10.11
CA GLN A 289 -9.40 -7.47 -10.70
C GLN A 289 -8.49 -8.28 -9.78
N LEU A 290 -7.49 -7.64 -9.16
CA LEU A 290 -6.55 -8.31 -8.25
C LEU A 290 -7.25 -8.84 -6.99
N TRP A 291 -8.29 -8.16 -6.53
CA TRP A 291 -9.13 -8.64 -5.45
C TRP A 291 -9.91 -9.89 -5.78
N ASP A 292 -10.48 -9.94 -6.98
CA ASP A 292 -11.21 -11.12 -7.43
C ASP A 292 -10.26 -12.32 -7.55
N CYS A 293 -9.05 -12.10 -8.10
CA CYS A 293 -8.00 -13.12 -8.18
C CYS A 293 -7.55 -13.61 -6.79
N LEU A 294 -7.27 -12.69 -5.86
CA LEU A 294 -6.89 -13.05 -4.49
C LEU A 294 -8.00 -13.87 -3.80
N ARG A 295 -9.27 -13.50 -4.02
CA ARG A 295 -10.40 -14.22 -3.44
C ARG A 295 -10.51 -15.63 -4.03
N GLU A 296 -10.31 -15.80 -5.33
CA GLU A 296 -10.30 -17.10 -5.99
C GLU A 296 -9.18 -18.01 -5.44
N GLU A 297 -7.95 -17.49 -5.34
CA GLU A 297 -6.81 -18.22 -4.77
C GLU A 297 -7.07 -18.65 -3.31
N LEU A 298 -7.68 -17.78 -2.49
CA LEU A 298 -8.03 -18.11 -1.10
C LEU A 298 -9.19 -19.13 -0.97
N HIS A 299 -9.98 -19.34 -2.04
CA HIS A 299 -11.12 -20.25 -2.03
C HIS A 299 -10.83 -21.63 -2.64
N ASP A 300 -9.80 -21.77 -3.48
CA ASP A 300 -9.45 -23.04 -4.14
C ASP A 300 -8.70 -24.03 -3.21
N ASP A 301 -8.49 -23.66 -1.93
CA ASP A 301 -7.89 -24.45 -0.83
C ASP A 301 -8.75 -25.64 -0.35
N GLY A 302 -9.41 -26.32 -1.28
CA GLY A 302 -10.14 -27.56 -1.04
C GLY A 302 -9.26 -28.66 -0.45
N SER A 303 -9.23 -28.76 0.88
CA SER A 303 -8.70 -29.87 1.68
C SER A 303 -7.17 -30.06 1.72
N GLY A 304 -6.50 -29.27 2.56
CA GLY A 304 -5.16 -29.60 3.04
C GLY A 304 -4.57 -28.48 3.86
N SER A 305 -4.42 -28.71 5.17
CA SER A 305 -3.67 -27.80 6.04
C SER A 305 -2.19 -27.79 5.64
N GLU A 306 -1.79 -26.87 4.77
CA GLU A 306 -0.39 -26.49 4.63
C GLU A 306 -0.24 -24.99 4.88
N SER A 307 0.62 -24.70 5.85
CA SER A 307 1.03 -23.38 6.31
C SER A 307 1.53 -22.53 5.13
N TRP A 308 0.91 -21.38 4.90
CA TRP A 308 1.42 -20.31 4.04
C TRP A 308 2.76 -19.80 4.61
N GLY A 309 3.86 -20.34 4.10
CA GLY A 309 5.21 -19.90 4.44
C GLY A 309 5.64 -18.75 3.54
N ALA A 310 6.42 -17.81 4.09
CA ALA A 310 7.11 -16.73 3.37
C ALA A 310 8.10 -17.21 2.28
N ASP A 311 8.23 -18.53 2.09
CA ASP A 311 9.15 -19.18 1.15
C ASP A 311 8.54 -19.46 -0.25
N GLN A 312 7.33 -18.98 -0.56
CA GLN A 312 6.64 -19.26 -1.83
C GLN A 312 6.46 -18.06 -2.78
N ARG A 313 7.13 -16.93 -2.55
CA ARG A 313 7.10 -15.81 -3.52
C ARG A 313 7.60 -16.27 -4.88
N SER A 314 6.98 -15.79 -5.96
CA SER A 314 7.58 -15.96 -7.28
C SER A 314 9.00 -15.36 -7.29
N PRO A 315 10.03 -16.10 -7.74
CA PRO A 315 11.39 -15.59 -7.84
C PRO A 315 11.50 -14.39 -8.79
N ASP A 316 10.53 -14.22 -9.69
CA ASP A 316 10.50 -13.16 -10.69
C ASP A 316 9.96 -11.82 -10.13
N LEU A 317 9.44 -11.83 -8.90
CA LEU A 317 8.86 -10.67 -8.22
C LEU A 317 9.84 -10.06 -7.20
N ASP A 318 10.81 -9.31 -7.71
CA ASP A 318 11.65 -8.46 -6.87
C ASP A 318 11.08 -7.03 -6.81
N TRP A 319 10.09 -6.85 -5.92
CA TRP A 319 9.43 -5.56 -5.67
C TRP A 319 10.36 -4.49 -5.09
N GLN A 320 11.53 -4.89 -4.58
CA GLN A 320 12.54 -4.02 -3.98
C GLN A 320 13.69 -3.68 -4.94
N SER A 321 13.75 -4.30 -6.13
CA SER A 321 14.79 -4.00 -7.13
C SER A 321 14.61 -2.64 -7.81
N LEU A 322 15.21 -1.61 -7.22
CA LEU A 322 15.64 -0.41 -7.93
C LEU A 322 17.08 -0.61 -8.49
N PRO A 323 17.55 0.20 -9.48
CA PRO A 323 18.97 0.24 -9.82
C PRO A 323 19.82 0.45 -8.55
N PRO A 324 21.06 -0.09 -8.52
CA PRO A 324 21.76 -0.40 -7.27
C PRO A 324 21.92 0.82 -6.36
N ASP A 325 21.30 0.75 -5.19
CA ASP A 325 21.46 1.75 -4.14
C ASP A 325 22.56 1.39 -3.13
N THR A 326 23.09 2.46 -2.55
CA THR A 326 24.22 2.48 -1.62
C THR A 326 23.81 2.14 -0.19
N ASP A 327 24.64 1.33 0.47
CA ASP A 327 24.64 0.94 1.89
C ASP A 327 23.97 1.92 2.87
N PRO A 328 23.02 1.45 3.71
CA PRO A 328 22.64 2.13 4.94
C PRO A 328 23.24 1.42 6.17
N GLU A 329 24.07 2.14 6.92
CA GLU A 329 24.36 1.82 8.33
C GLU A 329 23.72 2.90 9.22
N ASP A 330 23.17 2.43 10.36
CA ASP A 330 22.85 3.13 11.61
C ASP A 330 21.36 3.47 11.84
N VAL A 331 20.68 2.64 12.63
CA VAL A 331 19.46 3.02 13.36
C VAL A 331 19.62 2.62 14.83
N THR A 332 19.41 3.61 15.70
CA THR A 332 19.53 3.58 17.16
C THR A 332 18.30 2.96 17.83
N GLU A 333 18.50 2.20 18.92
CA GLU A 333 17.43 1.64 19.76
C GLU A 333 16.67 2.75 20.56
N GLU A 334 15.34 2.72 20.50
CA GLU A 334 14.39 3.52 21.31
C GLU A 334 13.85 2.70 22.53
N PRO A 335 13.47 3.35 23.66
CA PRO A 335 13.10 2.68 24.92
C PRO A 335 11.61 2.24 24.98
N GLY A 336 11.36 1.10 25.64
CA GLY A 336 10.13 0.30 25.46
C GLY A 336 8.91 0.60 26.33
N GLY A 337 7.87 -0.23 26.08
CA GLY A 337 6.62 -0.34 26.85
C GLY A 337 5.62 -1.37 26.28
N GLY A 338 5.99 -2.66 26.17
CA GLY A 338 5.13 -3.84 25.84
C GLY A 338 4.48 -3.91 24.43
N PRO A 339 4.24 -5.09 23.82
CA PRO A 339 5.32 -6.02 23.44
C PRO A 339 6.54 -5.24 22.98
N ALA A 340 7.74 -5.78 23.22
CA ALA A 340 9.02 -5.14 22.91
C ALA A 340 9.31 -5.04 21.39
N GLU A 341 8.32 -4.72 20.57
CA GLU A 341 8.39 -4.77 19.12
C GLU A 341 7.81 -3.48 18.54
N HIS A 342 8.72 -2.67 17.99
CA HIS A 342 8.42 -1.60 17.05
C HIS A 342 7.53 -2.15 15.93
N TYR A 343 6.40 -1.50 15.65
CA TYR A 343 5.58 -1.84 14.49
C TYR A 343 6.37 -1.46 13.23
N SER A 344 6.49 -2.41 12.31
CA SER A 344 7.15 -2.17 11.04
C SER A 344 6.25 -1.34 10.12
N THR A 345 6.84 -0.80 9.05
CA THR A 345 6.07 -0.21 7.94
C THR A 345 4.94 -1.13 7.49
N ARG A 346 5.16 -2.46 7.45
CA ARG A 346 4.12 -3.42 7.07
C ARG A 346 2.94 -3.46 8.05
N ASP A 347 3.18 -3.31 9.35
CA ASP A 347 2.11 -3.38 10.35
C ASP A 347 1.22 -2.14 10.31
N TYR A 348 1.82 -0.95 10.22
CA TYR A 348 1.08 0.31 10.02
C TYR A 348 0.23 0.27 8.78
N THR A 349 0.71 -0.47 7.81
CA THR A 349 0.09 -0.50 6.54
C THR A 349 -0.96 -1.58 6.35
N ASP A 350 -0.80 -2.73 6.96
CA ASP A 350 -1.87 -3.70 7.13
C ASP A 350 -3.02 -3.06 7.93
N ALA A 351 -2.72 -2.18 8.89
CA ALA A 351 -3.74 -1.34 9.51
C ALA A 351 -4.40 -0.37 8.50
N LEU A 352 -3.64 0.38 7.71
CA LEU A 352 -4.21 1.24 6.65
C LEU A 352 -5.11 0.46 5.68
N TRP A 353 -4.66 -0.73 5.28
CA TRP A 353 -5.44 -1.63 4.44
C TRP A 353 -6.78 -1.95 5.11
N ASN A 354 -6.76 -2.36 6.38
CA ASN A 354 -7.95 -2.76 7.12
C ASN A 354 -8.95 -1.61 7.26
N LEU A 355 -8.47 -0.39 7.49
CA LEU A 355 -9.31 0.82 7.51
C LEU A 355 -10.01 1.07 6.18
N GLU A 356 -9.32 0.87 5.07
CA GLU A 356 -9.84 1.19 3.73
C GLU A 356 -10.75 0.10 3.17
N ASN A 357 -10.60 -1.15 3.61
CA ASN A 357 -11.14 -2.28 2.87
C ASN A 357 -11.90 -3.32 3.72
N HIS A 358 -11.76 -3.34 5.05
CA HIS A 358 -12.50 -4.24 5.95
C HIS A 358 -13.43 -3.49 6.90
N ILE A 359 -12.89 -2.47 7.56
CA ILE A 359 -13.59 -1.83 8.67
C ILE A 359 -14.80 -1.07 8.14
N ARG A 360 -15.98 -1.52 8.56
CA ARG A 360 -17.26 -0.93 8.15
C ARG A 360 -17.37 0.51 8.64
N ILE A 361 -17.87 1.41 7.79
CA ILE A 361 -18.09 2.80 8.14
C ILE A 361 -19.45 2.92 8.82
N ARG A 362 -19.51 3.43 10.05
CA ARG A 362 -20.78 3.67 10.75
C ARG A 362 -21.28 5.10 10.64
N SER A 363 -22.59 5.25 10.45
CA SER A 363 -23.36 6.48 10.66
C SER A 363 -24.43 6.24 11.72
N VAL A 364 -24.84 7.29 12.41
CA VAL A 364 -25.89 7.22 13.44
C VAL A 364 -26.89 8.34 13.22
N ASP A 365 -28.15 7.96 13.06
CA ASP A 365 -29.29 8.85 12.93
C ASP A 365 -30.20 8.71 14.15
N ARG A 366 -30.87 9.79 14.54
CA ARG A 366 -31.82 9.82 15.67
C ARG A 366 -33.13 10.42 15.21
N GLU A 367 -34.19 9.64 15.29
CA GLU A 367 -35.57 10.07 15.06
C GLU A 367 -36.23 10.33 16.41
N GLU A 368 -36.69 11.56 16.63
CA GLU A 368 -37.32 11.98 17.89
C GLU A 368 -38.83 11.66 17.88
N HIS A 369 -39.34 10.98 18.91
CA HIS A 369 -40.77 10.79 19.16
C HIS A 369 -41.21 11.47 20.47
N GLU A 370 -42.45 11.23 20.93
CA GLU A 370 -43.05 12.01 22.02
C GLU A 370 -42.42 11.71 23.40
N GLU A 371 -42.20 10.43 23.70
CA GLU A 371 -41.56 9.94 24.93
C GLU A 371 -40.28 9.12 24.65
N CYS A 372 -40.13 8.56 23.45
CA CYS A 372 -38.99 7.76 23.02
C CYS A 372 -38.31 8.33 21.76
N ASP A 373 -37.08 7.91 21.48
CA ASP A 373 -36.39 8.16 20.22
C ASP A 373 -35.94 6.83 19.61
N VAL A 374 -35.84 6.80 18.27
CA VAL A 374 -35.24 5.68 17.55
C VAL A 374 -33.86 6.09 17.07
N GLN A 375 -32.83 5.44 17.60
CA GLN A 375 -31.45 5.61 17.15
C GLN A 375 -31.10 4.51 16.15
N THR A 376 -30.76 4.89 14.93
CA THR A 376 -30.42 4.00 13.83
C THR A 376 -28.93 4.06 13.58
N HIS A 377 -28.24 2.93 13.68
CA HIS A 377 -26.85 2.78 13.30
C HIS A 377 -26.80 2.07 11.96
N THR A 378 -26.22 2.71 10.96
CA THR A 378 -26.00 2.09 9.65
C THR A 378 -24.53 1.84 9.49
N THR A 379 -24.13 0.61 9.20
CA THR A 379 -22.74 0.25 8.90
C THR A 379 -22.63 -0.13 7.44
N THR A 380 -21.65 0.44 6.73
CA THR A 380 -21.44 0.20 5.30
C THR A 380 -20.07 -0.42 5.09
N HIS A 381 -20.01 -1.57 4.42
CA HIS A 381 -18.74 -2.17 4.01
C HIS A 381 -18.07 -1.27 2.96
N PRO A 382 -16.81 -0.85 3.15
CA PRO A 382 -16.19 0.16 2.29
C PRO A 382 -16.02 -0.29 0.83
N ARG A 383 -15.84 -1.60 0.58
CA ARG A 383 -15.74 -2.16 -0.78
C ARG A 383 -17.04 -2.63 -1.40
N THR A 384 -17.77 -3.54 -0.74
CA THR A 384 -18.99 -4.12 -1.32
C THR A 384 -20.17 -3.15 -1.33
N GLY A 385 -20.12 -2.09 -0.52
CA GLY A 385 -21.25 -1.18 -0.30
C GLY A 385 -22.41 -1.82 0.47
N GLU A 386 -22.25 -3.06 0.94
CA GLU A 386 -23.23 -3.76 1.75
C GLU A 386 -23.51 -2.97 3.02
N THR A 387 -24.79 -2.76 3.32
CA THR A 387 -25.24 -2.03 4.51
C THR A 387 -25.93 -2.94 5.51
N HIS A 388 -25.61 -2.80 6.80
CA HIS A 388 -26.39 -3.37 7.90
C HIS A 388 -26.95 -2.24 8.74
N THR A 389 -28.21 -2.39 9.17
CA THR A 389 -28.91 -1.36 9.94
C THR A 389 -29.32 -1.91 11.30
N TYR A 390 -29.03 -1.15 12.34
CA TYR A 390 -29.31 -1.52 13.71
C TYR A 390 -30.07 -0.42 14.44
N HIS A 391 -31.27 -0.74 14.90
CA HIS A 391 -32.16 0.21 15.57
C HIS A 391 -32.20 0.00 17.08
N ARG A 392 -32.18 1.10 17.83
CA ARG A 392 -32.40 1.14 19.28
C ARG A 392 -33.54 2.08 19.62
N VAL A 393 -34.48 1.61 20.43
CA VAL A 393 -35.51 2.46 21.04
C VAL A 393 -34.99 2.94 22.39
N ILE A 394 -34.68 4.24 22.46
CA ILE A 394 -34.03 4.89 23.61
C ILE A 394 -34.89 6.03 24.15
N SER A 395 -34.67 6.42 25.39
CA SER A 395 -35.20 7.70 25.90
C SER A 395 -34.34 8.88 25.40
N PRO A 396 -34.82 10.13 25.55
CA PRO A 396 -34.02 11.33 25.32
C PRO A 396 -32.63 11.31 26.00
N GLU A 397 -32.51 10.63 27.14
CA GLU A 397 -31.29 10.45 27.93
C GLU A 397 -30.44 9.23 27.50
N ASN A 398 -30.70 8.62 26.34
CA ASN A 398 -30.01 7.42 25.81
C ASN A 398 -30.11 6.18 26.72
N THR A 399 -31.20 6.03 27.47
CA THR A 399 -31.49 4.84 28.28
C THR A 399 -32.64 4.03 27.69
N TYR A 400 -33.00 2.91 28.31
CA TYR A 400 -34.14 2.10 27.86
C TYR A 400 -35.44 2.90 27.89
N CYS A 401 -36.14 3.01 26.75
CA CYS A 401 -37.48 3.56 26.73
C CYS A 401 -38.52 2.46 27.01
N GLY A 402 -39.05 2.46 28.23
CA GLY A 402 -40.10 1.52 28.66
C GLY A 402 -41.42 2.24 28.87
N ARG A 403 -42.42 1.95 28.02
CA ARG A 403 -43.84 2.39 28.04
C ARG A 403 -44.54 1.95 26.74
N ASP A 404 -45.85 2.23 26.61
CA ASP A 404 -46.67 1.91 25.43
C ASP A 404 -46.03 2.37 24.10
N GLU A 405 -45.45 3.58 24.02
CA GLU A 405 -44.79 4.07 22.80
C GLU A 405 -43.52 3.27 22.46
N GLY A 406 -42.69 2.96 23.47
CA GLY A 406 -41.48 2.16 23.28
C GLY A 406 -41.78 0.72 22.86
N ASP A 407 -42.85 0.12 23.37
CA ASP A 407 -43.31 -1.21 22.96
C ASP A 407 -43.84 -1.20 21.52
N GLN A 408 -44.59 -0.16 21.14
CA GLN A 408 -45.07 0.01 19.77
C GLN A 408 -43.92 0.17 18.77
N LEU A 409 -42.96 1.05 19.05
CA LEU A 409 -41.80 1.26 18.18
C LEU A 409 -40.98 -0.03 18.00
N ARG A 410 -40.88 -0.86 19.03
CA ARG A 410 -40.20 -2.16 18.93
C ARG A 410 -40.94 -3.16 18.07
N GLU A 411 -42.26 -3.23 18.19
CA GLU A 411 -43.09 -4.10 17.34
C GLU A 411 -42.96 -3.70 15.85
N GLU A 412 -42.93 -2.39 15.55
CA GLU A 412 -42.69 -1.88 14.20
C GLU A 412 -41.30 -2.21 13.65
N LEU A 413 -40.27 -2.24 14.52
CA LEU A 413 -38.90 -2.61 14.15
C LEU A 413 -38.74 -4.12 13.99
N GLU A 414 -39.46 -4.93 14.77
CA GLU A 414 -39.48 -6.38 14.65
C GLU A 414 -40.09 -6.81 13.31
N GLU A 415 -41.19 -6.18 12.88
CA GLU A 415 -41.77 -6.40 11.54
C GLU A 415 -40.77 -6.07 10.42
N LYS A 416 -40.01 -4.98 10.55
CA LYS A 416 -38.96 -4.64 9.56
C LYS A 416 -37.83 -5.66 9.52
N ALA A 417 -37.40 -6.18 10.67
CA ALA A 417 -36.34 -7.19 10.77
C ALA A 417 -36.79 -8.57 10.26
N GLU A 418 -38.11 -8.87 10.28
CA GLU A 418 -38.65 -10.07 9.63
C GLU A 418 -38.63 -9.97 8.09
N ASP A 419 -38.77 -8.76 7.54
CA ASP A 419 -38.79 -8.49 6.10
C ASP A 419 -37.38 -8.31 5.48
N ASP A 420 -36.39 -7.89 6.27
CA ASP A 420 -35.01 -7.60 5.84
C ASP A 420 -33.99 -8.13 6.86
N ASP A 421 -33.21 -9.14 6.46
CA ASP A 421 -32.22 -9.80 7.30
C ASP A 421 -30.97 -8.94 7.59
N THR A 422 -30.85 -7.78 6.95
CA THR A 422 -29.83 -6.77 7.24
C THR A 422 -30.28 -5.75 8.30
N VAL A 423 -31.54 -5.84 8.73
CA VAL A 423 -32.14 -4.97 9.75
C VAL A 423 -32.24 -5.71 11.08
N PHE A 424 -31.67 -5.10 12.11
CA PHE A 424 -31.66 -5.64 13.46
C PHE A 424 -32.23 -4.61 14.43
N HIS A 425 -32.81 -5.09 15.54
CA HIS A 425 -33.18 -4.23 16.65
C HIS A 425 -32.86 -4.88 17.98
N SER A 426 -32.59 -4.07 19.00
CA SER A 426 -32.47 -4.57 20.37
C SER A 426 -33.00 -3.60 21.41
N ASN A 427 -33.09 -4.10 22.64
CA ASN A 427 -33.35 -3.30 23.81
C ASN A 427 -32.03 -2.81 24.41
N PRO A 428 -31.88 -1.47 24.62
CA PRO A 428 -30.72 -0.95 25.33
C PRO A 428 -30.58 -1.65 26.68
N MET A 429 -29.42 -2.23 26.96
CA MET A 429 -29.16 -2.79 28.28
C MET A 429 -29.17 -1.68 29.34
N ASP A 430 -30.11 -1.78 30.28
CA ASP A 430 -30.32 -0.84 31.40
C ASP A 430 -29.10 -0.83 32.33
N GLY A 431 -28.13 0.06 32.08
CA GLY A 431 -26.97 0.29 32.95
C GLY A 431 -25.98 -0.88 33.10
N GLN A 432 -26.20 -2.03 32.45
CA GLN A 432 -25.38 -3.25 32.58
C GLN A 432 -24.37 -3.44 31.45
N ARG A 433 -24.05 -2.40 30.67
CA ARG A 433 -23.13 -2.50 29.52
C ARG A 433 -21.82 -3.18 29.90
N ARG A 434 -21.20 -2.76 31.01
CA ARG A 434 -19.94 -3.35 31.49
C ARG A 434 -20.11 -4.81 31.93
N ASP A 435 -21.18 -5.13 32.65
CA ASP A 435 -21.45 -6.49 33.11
C ASP A 435 -21.71 -7.47 31.96
N ALA A 436 -22.14 -6.96 30.79
CA ALA A 436 -22.37 -7.74 29.56
C ALA A 436 -21.10 -8.37 28.96
N PHE A 437 -19.96 -7.69 29.15
CA PHE A 437 -18.64 -8.14 28.69
C PHE A 437 -17.97 -9.10 29.67
N GLY A 438 -18.50 -9.22 30.90
CA GLY A 438 -17.97 -10.09 31.94
C GLY A 438 -16.82 -9.46 32.72
N TYR A 439 -15.86 -10.29 33.10
CA TYR A 439 -14.71 -9.93 33.94
C TYR A 439 -13.41 -10.43 33.28
N TRP A 440 -12.26 -10.06 33.85
CA TRP A 440 -10.96 -10.59 33.46
C TRP A 440 -10.96 -12.13 33.49
N ALA A 441 -10.87 -12.74 32.32
CA ALA A 441 -10.91 -14.17 32.13
C ALA A 441 -9.60 -14.81 32.58
N ALA A 442 -9.68 -16.00 33.21
CA ALA A 442 -8.51 -16.81 33.50
C ALA A 442 -8.08 -17.59 32.25
N GLY A 443 -6.78 -17.54 31.92
CA GLY A 443 -6.15 -18.40 30.94
C GLY A 443 -5.86 -19.79 31.50
N ASP A 444 -5.38 -20.68 30.62
CA ASP A 444 -5.03 -22.06 30.98
C ASP A 444 -3.86 -22.16 31.97
N ASP A 445 -3.08 -21.08 32.08
CA ASP A 445 -1.97 -20.93 33.00
C ASP A 445 -2.39 -20.45 34.40
N GLY A 446 -3.68 -20.15 34.59
CA GLY A 446 -4.26 -19.72 35.86
C GLY A 446 -4.10 -18.23 36.16
N LEU A 447 -3.50 -17.45 35.25
CA LEU A 447 -3.47 -16.00 35.30
C LEU A 447 -4.70 -15.43 34.61
N ASN A 448 -5.25 -14.35 35.14
CA ASN A 448 -6.29 -13.62 34.43
C ASN A 448 -5.69 -12.59 33.46
N THR A 449 -6.47 -12.16 32.46
CA THR A 449 -6.03 -11.20 31.44
C THR A 449 -5.37 -9.96 32.01
N ARG A 450 -5.86 -9.43 33.14
CA ARG A 450 -5.24 -8.29 33.81
C ARG A 450 -3.79 -8.57 34.19
N HIS A 451 -3.50 -9.71 34.82
CA HIS A 451 -2.13 -10.04 35.23
C HIS A 451 -1.24 -10.42 34.05
N HIS A 452 -1.82 -10.94 32.96
CA HIS A 452 -1.13 -11.07 31.68
C HIS A 452 -0.66 -9.73 31.13
N VAL A 453 -1.56 -8.75 31.04
CA VAL A 453 -1.23 -7.40 30.57
C VAL A 453 -0.22 -6.71 31.49
N LEU A 454 -0.40 -6.79 32.81
CA LEU A 454 0.59 -6.24 33.76
C LEU A 454 1.97 -6.88 33.60
N SER A 455 2.05 -8.19 33.34
CA SER A 455 3.35 -8.83 33.14
C SER A 455 4.03 -8.48 31.81
N ARG A 456 3.23 -8.07 30.81
CA ARG A 456 3.70 -7.64 29.49
C ARG A 456 4.15 -6.18 29.50
N ASP A 457 3.41 -5.32 30.19
CA ASP A 457 3.57 -3.87 30.10
C ASP A 457 4.45 -3.28 31.20
N LEU A 458 4.58 -3.97 32.33
CA LEU A 458 5.46 -3.53 33.41
C LEU A 458 6.88 -4.08 33.23
N ASP A 459 7.85 -3.25 33.56
CA ASP A 459 9.24 -3.60 33.83
C ASP A 459 9.43 -4.01 35.30
N ASN A 460 10.55 -4.69 35.56
CA ASN A 460 10.97 -5.13 36.90
C ASN A 460 9.86 -5.84 37.70
N VAL A 461 9.03 -6.63 37.02
CA VAL A 461 7.83 -7.26 37.58
C VAL A 461 8.17 -8.18 38.76
N GLU A 462 7.54 -7.93 39.91
CA GLU A 462 7.54 -8.84 41.05
C GLU A 462 6.21 -9.57 41.14
N TRP A 463 6.28 -10.88 41.39
CA TRP A 463 5.13 -11.76 41.54
C TRP A 463 4.88 -12.13 42.99
N ASN A 464 3.61 -12.42 43.33
CA ASN A 464 3.28 -13.04 44.60
C ASN A 464 3.92 -14.44 44.73
N SER A 465 3.90 -15.01 45.93
CA SER A 465 4.56 -16.31 46.20
C SER A 465 4.00 -17.50 45.43
N THR A 466 2.83 -17.35 44.80
CA THR A 466 2.18 -18.41 44.00
C THR A 466 2.29 -18.16 42.50
N GLU A 467 2.96 -17.08 42.07
CA GLU A 467 3.07 -16.65 40.66
C GLU A 467 1.71 -16.50 39.97
N THR A 468 0.68 -16.06 40.72
CA THR A 468 -0.68 -15.88 40.20
C THR A 468 -1.12 -14.42 40.11
N ALA A 469 -0.29 -13.50 40.60
CA ALA A 469 -0.58 -12.08 40.59
C ALA A 469 0.71 -11.26 40.65
N VAL A 470 0.79 -10.24 39.79
CA VAL A 470 1.78 -9.17 39.88
C VAL A 470 1.54 -8.36 41.16
N THR A 471 2.61 -8.08 41.90
CA THR A 471 2.59 -7.34 43.17
C THR A 471 3.38 -6.03 43.14
N ALA A 472 4.34 -5.91 42.23
CA ALA A 472 5.11 -4.69 41.98
C ALA A 472 5.68 -4.69 40.55
N GLY A 473 6.11 -3.53 40.10
CA GLY A 473 6.72 -3.28 38.80
C GLY A 473 6.70 -1.77 38.54
N ASP A 474 7.44 -1.35 37.53
CA ASP A 474 7.45 0.03 37.04
C ASP A 474 7.16 0.04 35.53
N PHE A 475 6.70 1.17 34.99
CA PHE A 475 6.41 1.31 33.57
C PHE A 475 6.43 2.78 33.17
N HIS A 476 6.51 3.04 31.88
CA HIS A 476 6.17 4.36 31.34
C HIS A 476 4.70 4.36 30.94
N ASP A 477 3.93 5.32 31.44
CA ASP A 477 2.53 5.45 31.05
C ASP A 477 2.47 5.73 29.54
N PRO A 478 1.84 4.86 28.74
CA PRO A 478 1.84 5.00 27.29
C PRO A 478 1.08 6.25 26.82
N TYR A 479 0.18 6.81 27.62
CA TYR A 479 -0.58 8.00 27.26
C TYR A 479 0.16 9.31 27.54
N THR A 480 1.05 9.35 28.54
CA THR A 480 1.77 10.57 28.93
C THR A 480 3.29 10.49 28.72
N GLY A 481 3.85 9.29 28.60
CA GLY A 481 5.29 9.01 28.54
C GLY A 481 5.97 9.03 29.93
N ASP A 482 5.25 9.42 30.97
CA ASP A 482 5.81 9.61 32.31
C ASP A 482 6.09 8.27 33.00
N PRO A 483 7.20 8.14 33.76
CA PRO A 483 7.46 6.95 34.56
C PRO A 483 6.44 6.83 35.71
N ALA A 484 5.96 5.61 35.95
CA ALA A 484 4.98 5.25 36.95
C ALA A 484 5.34 3.93 37.64
N GLU A 485 4.83 3.73 38.87
CA GLU A 485 4.94 2.47 39.60
C GLU A 485 3.58 1.73 39.59
N TYR A 486 3.61 0.40 39.73
CA TYR A 486 2.39 -0.38 39.91
C TYR A 486 1.73 -0.10 41.28
N GLU A 487 0.57 0.54 41.29
CA GLU A 487 -0.18 0.92 42.49
C GLU A 487 -1.44 0.06 42.69
N GLY A 488 -1.42 -1.19 42.26
CA GLY A 488 -2.53 -2.11 42.47
C GLY A 488 -3.77 -1.69 41.65
N PRO A 489 -4.93 -1.42 42.28
CA PRO A 489 -6.14 -0.99 41.57
C PRO A 489 -6.04 0.36 40.86
N SER A 490 -5.12 1.25 41.28
CA SER A 490 -4.91 2.56 40.63
C SER A 490 -4.04 2.48 39.37
N THR A 491 -3.47 1.31 39.06
CA THR A 491 -2.99 1.00 37.71
C THR A 491 -4.14 0.41 36.92
N ILE A 492 -4.64 1.12 35.91
CA ILE A 492 -5.79 0.71 35.12
C ILE A 492 -5.32 -0.17 33.97
N ILE A 493 -6.06 -1.23 33.68
CA ILE A 493 -5.94 -1.89 32.37
C ILE A 493 -7.03 -1.29 31.52
N ASP A 494 -6.63 -0.48 30.55
CA ASP A 494 -7.51 0.27 29.68
C ASP A 494 -7.72 -0.45 28.35
N HIS A 495 -8.90 -0.24 27.75
CA HIS A 495 -9.21 -0.72 26.41
C HIS A 495 -8.84 0.35 25.39
N LEU A 496 -7.91 0.04 24.47
CA LEU A 496 -7.49 0.98 23.43
C LEU A 496 -8.68 1.35 22.56
N LEU A 497 -9.35 0.38 21.91
CA LEU A 497 -10.71 0.50 21.40
C LEU A 497 -11.69 0.24 22.56
N PRO A 498 -12.40 1.27 23.06
CA PRO A 498 -13.21 1.16 24.26
C PRO A 498 -14.49 0.36 24.06
N VAL A 499 -14.89 -0.39 25.09
CA VAL A 499 -16.16 -1.14 25.14
C VAL A 499 -17.40 -0.26 24.90
N SER A 500 -17.33 1.03 25.25
CA SER A 500 -18.43 1.99 24.99
C SER A 500 -18.61 2.27 23.51
N HIS A 501 -17.53 2.28 22.74
CA HIS A 501 -17.56 2.49 21.30
C HIS A 501 -18.04 1.23 20.56
N ALA A 502 -17.49 0.07 20.94
CA ALA A 502 -17.87 -1.23 20.38
C ALA A 502 -19.31 -1.67 20.72
N TRP A 503 -19.99 -1.03 21.69
CA TRP A 503 -21.30 -1.46 22.17
C TRP A 503 -22.38 -1.55 21.08
N ALA A 504 -22.36 -0.66 20.07
CA ALA A 504 -23.31 -0.74 18.96
C ALA A 504 -23.22 -2.08 18.21
N ASP A 505 -22.00 -2.55 17.96
CA ASP A 505 -21.72 -3.78 17.24
C ASP A 505 -21.74 -5.02 18.16
N MET A 506 -21.57 -4.84 19.48
CA MET A 506 -21.47 -5.93 20.47
C MET A 506 -22.78 -6.26 21.21
N GLU A 507 -23.77 -5.36 21.24
CA GLU A 507 -25.00 -5.59 22.03
C GLU A 507 -25.81 -6.81 21.54
N HIS A 508 -25.79 -7.08 20.24
CA HIS A 508 -26.49 -8.22 19.62
C HIS A 508 -25.66 -9.50 19.54
N ARG A 509 -24.38 -9.44 19.89
CA ARG A 509 -23.47 -10.59 19.93
C ARG A 509 -23.66 -11.40 21.20
N ASP A 510 -23.23 -12.66 21.15
CA ASP A 510 -23.33 -13.53 22.31
C ASP A 510 -22.34 -13.13 23.43
N ALA A 511 -22.49 -13.79 24.59
CA ALA A 511 -21.64 -13.49 25.75
C ALA A 511 -20.18 -13.94 25.57
N GLU A 512 -19.91 -14.90 24.69
CA GLU A 512 -18.55 -15.38 24.40
C GLU A 512 -17.82 -14.35 23.54
N GLN A 513 -18.40 -13.91 22.43
CA GLN A 513 -17.85 -12.85 21.57
C GLN A 513 -17.58 -11.55 22.34
N ARG A 514 -18.51 -11.14 23.22
CA ARG A 514 -18.28 -9.98 24.10
C ARG A 514 -17.14 -10.20 25.08
N ARG A 515 -17.06 -11.40 25.68
CA ARG A 515 -15.98 -11.73 26.61
C ARG A 515 -14.63 -11.74 25.90
N ASP A 516 -14.57 -12.24 24.67
CA ASP A 516 -13.34 -12.31 23.88
C ASP A 516 -12.83 -10.90 23.54
N TYR A 517 -13.70 -10.01 23.06
CA TYR A 517 -13.37 -8.59 22.88
C TYR A 517 -12.85 -7.92 24.16
N TYR A 518 -13.49 -8.19 25.29
CA TYR A 518 -13.11 -7.59 26.58
C TYR A 518 -11.74 -8.05 27.07
N ASN A 519 -11.36 -9.28 26.72
CA ASN A 519 -10.14 -9.93 27.19
C ASN A 519 -9.06 -10.04 26.12
N ASP A 520 -9.24 -9.37 24.98
CA ASP A 520 -8.27 -9.32 23.90
C ASP A 520 -7.00 -8.57 24.36
N PRO A 521 -5.85 -9.26 24.51
CA PRO A 521 -4.63 -8.62 24.96
C PRO A 521 -4.14 -7.51 24.02
N GLU A 522 -4.42 -7.58 22.72
CA GLU A 522 -3.99 -6.57 21.74
C GLU A 522 -4.78 -5.26 21.87
N ASN A 523 -5.99 -5.35 22.45
CA ASN A 523 -6.83 -4.20 22.76
C ASN A 523 -6.63 -3.66 24.19
N LEU A 524 -5.72 -4.22 24.97
CA LEU A 524 -5.53 -3.88 26.39
C LEU A 524 -4.16 -3.29 26.66
N ILE A 525 -4.09 -2.32 27.58
CA ILE A 525 -2.83 -1.71 27.99
C ILE A 525 -2.85 -1.23 29.45
N ALA A 526 -1.71 -1.29 30.15
CA ALA A 526 -1.55 -0.72 31.48
C ALA A 526 -1.30 0.79 31.43
N VAL A 527 -2.09 1.56 32.18
CA VAL A 527 -2.00 3.03 32.29
C VAL A 527 -2.19 3.48 33.74
N THR A 528 -1.79 4.71 34.06
CA THR A 528 -2.12 5.32 35.35
C THR A 528 -3.61 5.68 35.42
N GLU A 529 -4.14 5.74 36.64
CA GLU A 529 -5.53 6.20 36.86
C GLU A 529 -5.74 7.64 36.36
N ASP A 530 -4.76 8.53 36.54
CA ASP A 530 -4.85 9.92 36.11
C ASP A 530 -4.94 10.03 34.58
N SER A 531 -4.08 9.34 33.82
CA SER A 531 -4.12 9.39 32.34
C SER A 531 -5.39 8.75 31.76
N ALA A 532 -5.89 7.67 32.37
CA ALA A 532 -7.18 7.07 32.00
C ALA A 532 -8.36 8.03 32.27
N GLN A 533 -8.33 8.77 33.38
CA GLN A 533 -9.34 9.77 33.71
C GLN A 533 -9.28 10.99 32.78
N ASP A 534 -8.08 11.42 32.39
CA ASP A 534 -7.89 12.53 31.47
C ASP A 534 -8.39 12.16 30.07
N ARG A 535 -8.07 10.96 29.57
CA ARG A 535 -8.66 10.39 28.35
C ARG A 535 -10.19 10.42 28.39
N ALA A 536 -10.79 9.98 29.48
CA ALA A 536 -12.25 9.96 29.66
C ALA A 536 -12.87 11.36 29.60
N GLN A 537 -12.22 12.35 30.22
CA GLN A 537 -12.68 13.73 30.26
C GLN A 537 -12.53 14.43 28.90
N GLN A 538 -11.34 14.35 28.29
CA GLN A 538 -11.02 15.04 27.05
C GLN A 538 -11.81 14.48 25.85
N SER A 539 -12.08 13.18 25.85
CA SER A 539 -12.87 12.55 24.79
C SER A 539 -14.39 12.68 24.97
N GLU A 540 -14.86 13.44 25.98
CA GLU A 540 -16.27 13.56 26.37
C GLU A 540 -16.95 12.20 26.60
N GLY A 541 -16.17 11.20 27.06
CA GLY A 541 -16.63 9.82 27.23
C GLY A 541 -16.90 9.06 25.92
N THR A 542 -16.53 9.60 24.76
CA THR A 542 -16.58 8.90 23.46
C THR A 542 -15.31 8.11 23.17
N TYR A 543 -14.18 8.51 23.76
CA TYR A 543 -12.88 7.87 23.69
C TYR A 543 -12.33 7.65 22.26
N ALA A 544 -12.92 8.30 21.26
CA ALA A 544 -12.63 8.09 19.85
C ALA A 544 -11.41 8.92 19.37
N PRO A 545 -10.58 8.40 18.44
CA PRO A 545 -9.37 9.08 17.94
C PRO A 545 -9.63 10.49 17.43
N ARG A 546 -10.80 10.73 16.82
CA ARG A 546 -11.19 12.06 16.33
C ARG A 546 -11.29 13.14 17.42
N ASN A 547 -11.50 12.74 18.67
CA ASN A 547 -11.75 13.62 19.81
C ASN A 547 -10.56 13.67 20.76
N TRP A 548 -9.77 12.60 20.83
CA TRP A 548 -8.62 12.50 21.72
C TRP A 548 -7.58 11.53 21.16
N MET A 549 -6.31 11.94 21.23
CA MET A 549 -5.13 11.12 21.03
C MET A 549 -4.25 11.24 22.28
N PRO A 550 -3.40 10.24 22.59
CA PRO A 550 -2.39 10.30 23.66
C PRO A 550 -1.57 11.60 23.64
N GLU A 551 -1.14 12.09 24.79
CA GLU A 551 -0.20 13.24 24.85
C GLU A 551 1.21 12.83 24.43
N HIS A 552 1.56 11.57 24.66
CA HIS A 552 2.80 10.96 24.22
C HIS A 552 2.74 10.62 22.73
N GLU A 553 3.32 11.49 21.90
CA GLU A 553 3.24 11.38 20.43
C GLU A 553 3.88 10.09 19.88
N ASP A 554 4.93 9.58 20.53
CA ASP A 554 5.62 8.33 20.13
C ASP A 554 4.70 7.11 20.28
N PHE A 555 3.65 7.22 21.11
CA PHE A 555 2.64 6.17 21.25
C PHE A 555 1.53 6.22 20.18
N HIS A 556 1.47 7.27 19.34
CA HIS A 556 0.40 7.43 18.35
C HIS A 556 0.34 6.28 17.34
N CYS A 557 1.49 5.81 16.87
CA CYS A 557 1.58 4.76 15.87
C CYS A 557 1.04 3.44 16.40
N ARG A 558 1.41 3.09 17.63
CA ARG A 558 0.85 1.94 18.33
C ARG A 558 -0.63 2.10 18.64
N TYR A 559 -1.05 3.27 19.11
CA TYR A 559 -2.44 3.55 19.40
C TYR A 559 -3.32 3.36 18.15
N ALA A 560 -2.92 3.92 17.01
CA ALA A 560 -3.69 3.82 15.77
C ALA A 560 -3.72 2.39 15.19
N THR A 561 -2.60 1.66 15.30
CA THR A 561 -2.51 0.27 14.86
C THR A 561 -3.38 -0.64 15.70
N ALA A 562 -3.31 -0.53 17.03
CA ALA A 562 -4.13 -1.34 17.94
C ALA A 562 -5.63 -1.03 17.81
N TRP A 563 -6.00 0.24 17.61
CA TRP A 563 -7.38 0.63 17.28
C TRP A 563 -7.89 -0.08 16.03
N THR A 564 -7.07 -0.07 14.99
CA THR A 564 -7.42 -0.66 13.70
C THR A 564 -7.47 -2.18 13.78
N HIS A 565 -6.52 -2.79 14.47
CA HIS A 565 -6.49 -4.23 14.71
C HIS A 565 -7.74 -4.67 15.50
N ALA A 566 -8.03 -4.04 16.64
CA ALA A 566 -9.21 -4.38 17.43
C ALA A 566 -10.52 -4.19 16.62
N ALA A 567 -10.56 -3.17 15.75
CA ALA A 567 -11.71 -2.96 14.88
C ALA A 567 -11.86 -4.05 13.82
N ALA A 568 -10.77 -4.45 13.17
CA ALA A 568 -10.78 -5.50 12.16
C ALA A 568 -11.05 -6.89 12.76
N SER A 569 -10.31 -7.27 13.81
CA SER A 569 -10.38 -8.59 14.45
C SER A 569 -11.72 -8.88 15.10
N HIS A 570 -12.44 -7.85 15.54
CA HIS A 570 -13.75 -7.99 16.17
C HIS A 570 -14.89 -7.41 15.35
N ASP A 571 -14.69 -7.08 14.07
CA ASP A 571 -15.70 -6.48 13.19
C ASP A 571 -16.45 -5.32 13.87
N ILE A 572 -15.68 -4.38 14.43
CA ILE A 572 -16.22 -3.16 15.04
C ILE A 572 -16.21 -2.08 13.97
N SER A 573 -17.39 -1.59 13.60
CA SER A 573 -17.52 -0.50 12.64
C SER A 573 -16.86 0.79 13.17
N LEU A 574 -16.40 1.74 12.36
CA LEU A 574 -15.81 3.01 12.85
C LEU A 574 -16.49 4.21 12.18
N PHE A 575 -16.53 5.36 12.86
CA PHE A 575 -17.05 6.57 12.20
C PHE A 575 -16.04 7.04 11.15
N ALA A 576 -16.54 7.63 10.05
CA ALA A 576 -15.67 8.15 8.99
C ALA A 576 -14.63 9.17 9.51
N SER A 577 -14.94 9.92 10.58
CA SER A 577 -14.00 10.82 11.24
C SER A 577 -12.89 10.09 12.02
N ASP A 578 -13.20 8.96 12.65
CA ASP A 578 -12.20 8.13 13.35
C ASP A 578 -11.27 7.50 12.32
N ILE A 579 -11.83 6.93 11.25
CA ILE A 579 -11.07 6.36 10.13
C ILE A 579 -10.12 7.40 9.54
N ARG A 580 -10.57 8.66 9.33
CA ARG A 580 -9.68 9.72 8.84
C ARG A 580 -8.53 10.01 9.79
N GLN A 581 -8.79 10.11 11.10
CA GLN A 581 -7.73 10.37 12.08
C GLN A 581 -6.74 9.21 12.15
N LEU A 582 -7.24 7.96 12.21
CA LEU A 582 -6.39 6.76 12.23
C LEU A 582 -5.57 6.64 10.94
N ARG A 583 -6.19 6.90 9.78
CA ARG A 583 -5.51 6.92 8.48
C ARG A 583 -4.38 7.96 8.47
N GLN A 584 -4.66 9.20 8.87
CA GLN A 584 -3.63 10.25 8.93
C GLN A 584 -2.48 9.88 9.87
N THR A 585 -2.80 9.34 11.05
CA THR A 585 -1.77 8.90 12.00
C THR A 585 -0.93 7.77 11.41
N LEU A 586 -1.55 6.73 10.87
CA LEU A 586 -0.83 5.58 10.29
C LEU A 586 -0.01 5.99 9.07
N LEU A 587 -0.52 6.87 8.20
CA LEU A 587 0.24 7.42 7.07
C LEU A 587 1.51 8.12 7.55
N ARG A 588 1.41 8.93 8.62
CA ARG A 588 2.57 9.57 9.22
C ARG A 588 3.57 8.54 9.75
N CYS A 589 3.10 7.49 10.42
CA CYS A 589 3.95 6.41 10.92
C CYS A 589 4.68 5.69 9.80
N VAL A 590 4.00 5.45 8.67
CA VAL A 590 4.64 4.89 7.46
C VAL A 590 5.74 5.81 6.95
N VAL A 591 5.50 7.11 6.87
CA VAL A 591 6.50 8.08 6.43
C VAL A 591 7.70 8.11 7.39
N GLU A 592 7.46 8.24 8.69
CA GLU A 592 8.50 8.26 9.74
C GLU A 592 9.40 7.01 9.65
N GLU A 593 8.84 5.80 9.51
CA GLU A 593 9.63 4.57 9.31
C GLU A 593 10.42 4.54 7.99
N THR A 594 9.87 5.10 6.92
CA THR A 594 10.52 5.09 5.60
C THR A 594 11.61 6.15 5.46
N GLU A 595 11.51 7.28 6.17
CA GLU A 595 12.50 8.37 6.14
C GLU A 595 13.79 8.04 6.91
N ASP A 596 13.73 7.17 7.93
CA ASP A 596 14.88 6.69 8.69
C ASP A 596 15.69 5.58 7.96
N GLY A 597 15.41 5.34 6.67
CA GLY A 597 16.26 4.51 5.79
C GLY A 597 15.89 3.03 5.70
N GLY A 598 14.64 2.65 6.02
CA GLY A 598 14.24 1.24 6.13
C GLY A 598 13.05 0.81 5.27
N ILE A 599 13.17 0.80 3.93
CA ILE A 599 12.41 -0.21 3.13
C ILE A 599 13.09 -1.60 3.23
N ASP A 600 14.18 -1.71 4.01
CA ASP A 600 15.06 -2.88 4.09
C ASP A 600 15.36 -3.36 5.54
N SER A 601 14.50 -3.07 6.52
CA SER A 601 14.66 -3.67 7.85
C SER A 601 14.41 -5.19 7.80
N PRO A 602 15.33 -6.02 8.36
CA PRO A 602 15.26 -7.47 8.24
C PRO A 602 13.99 -8.04 8.88
N ARG A 603 13.42 -9.04 8.20
CA ARG A 603 12.29 -9.87 8.64
C ARG A 603 12.46 -10.32 10.11
N ARG A 604 11.43 -10.14 10.94
CA ARG A 604 11.31 -10.90 12.20
C ARG A 604 10.60 -12.22 11.88
N GLU A 605 11.36 -13.30 11.89
CA GLU A 605 10.89 -14.69 11.70
C GLU A 605 9.99 -15.24 12.84
N GLU A 606 9.46 -14.41 13.76
CA GLU A 606 8.79 -14.92 14.97
C GLU A 606 7.52 -14.18 15.42
N LEU A 607 6.77 -13.54 14.51
CA LEU A 607 5.34 -13.28 14.77
C LEU A 607 4.51 -14.32 14.01
N GLN A 608 4.00 -15.31 14.75
CA GLN A 608 2.99 -16.22 14.26
C GLN A 608 1.68 -15.44 14.04
N TRP A 609 1.53 -14.85 12.87
CA TRP A 609 0.27 -14.33 12.34
C TRP A 609 -0.73 -15.46 11.95
N ALA A 610 -0.45 -16.70 12.35
CA ALA A 610 -1.38 -17.81 12.33
C ALA A 610 -2.31 -17.70 13.56
N GLY A 611 -3.20 -16.70 13.54
CA GLY A 611 -4.04 -16.38 14.68
C GLY A 611 -5.33 -15.64 14.36
N LEU A 612 -5.76 -15.55 13.09
CA LEU A 612 -7.18 -15.31 12.83
C LEU A 612 -7.92 -16.64 13.05
N PRO A 613 -8.82 -16.76 14.05
CA PRO A 613 -9.59 -17.98 14.25
C PRO A 613 -10.50 -18.22 13.04
N PRO A 614 -10.64 -19.48 12.59
CA PRO A 614 -11.70 -19.85 11.67
C PRO A 614 -13.00 -19.97 12.47
N TRP A 615 -13.92 -19.02 12.28
CA TRP A 615 -15.36 -19.26 12.44
C TRP A 615 -16.11 -18.57 11.32
#